data_AF-A0A6J8A7D7-F1
#
_entry.id   AF-A0A6J8A7D7-F1
#
_cell.length_a   1.000
_cell.length_b   1.000
_cell.length_c   1.000
_cell.angle_alpha   90.00
_cell.angle_beta   90.00
_cell.angle_gamma   90.00
#
_symmetry.space_group_name_H-M   'P 1'
#
loop_
_entity.id
_entity.type
_entity.pdbx_description
1 polymer ?
#
loop_
_entity_poly.entity_id
_entity_poly.type
_entity_poly.pdbx_seq_one_letter_code
_entity_poly.pdbx_strand_id
1 'polypeptide(L)'
;MIYVRGSRHDYDRWETEGWSYKEVLPYFLKIEDMKIADLVNSAYHSTGGYLPLTRTKATSLPNVYERVVEELGYKTVDVNGEDHIGIFSFAGNEGHLFDKSTKGNHSLLYPDYQLQFYSGTSKGNDVPANTGLTFNFNESVLEEAARRSDDNEIIIFPMLFHPKSIGSMKLKSKDPFDHPLINPNYLSQQDDVYILIEAVRKVQMITQTKPFQEMGATLNRLDYEGVCDREEFDSDVYWECLIRHYAVTAYHPTCTCRIGGTNDQTSVVDTKLSYFKGIRNLRIADASVMRHVTSGNTNAPTIMIAEKAADLIRGKDTVIKYRKQIKQLRL
;
A
#
# COMPACT_ATOMS: atom_id res chain seq x y z
N MET A 1 -2.18 12.06 -3.11
CA MET A 1 -1.33 10.85 -3.29
C MET A 1 -0.27 10.87 -2.22
N ILE A 2 -0.13 9.77 -1.50
CA ILE A 2 0.80 9.63 -0.38
C ILE A 2 2.13 9.11 -0.90
N TYR A 3 3.22 9.67 -0.41
CA TYR A 3 4.56 9.22 -0.76
C TYR A 3 5.02 8.13 0.21
N VAL A 4 4.91 6.87 -0.21
CA VAL A 4 5.40 5.69 0.53
C VAL A 4 6.37 4.93 -0.37
N ARG A 5 7.57 4.62 0.14
CA ARG A 5 8.61 3.89 -0.60
C ARG A 5 8.41 2.39 -0.58
N GLY A 6 7.49 1.87 0.23
CA GLY A 6 7.50 0.46 0.62
C GLY A 6 8.53 0.20 1.72
N SER A 7 8.41 -0.95 2.38
CA SER A 7 9.29 -1.32 3.46
C SER A 7 10.65 -1.79 2.98
N ARG A 8 11.67 -1.77 3.85
CA ARG A 8 12.98 -2.38 3.53
C ARG A 8 12.85 -3.85 3.11
N HIS A 9 12.02 -4.62 3.81
CA HIS A 9 11.79 -6.02 3.50
C HIS A 9 11.24 -6.25 2.10
N ASP A 10 10.45 -5.31 1.57
CA ASP A 10 9.91 -5.44 0.21
C ASP A 10 10.99 -5.60 -0.84
N TYR A 11 12.13 -4.92 -0.68
CA TYR A 11 13.25 -4.96 -1.60
C TYR A 11 14.23 -6.07 -1.27
N ASP A 12 14.55 -6.26 0.01
CA ASP A 12 15.54 -7.25 0.42
C ASP A 12 15.08 -8.68 0.11
N ARG A 13 13.78 -8.96 0.21
CA ARG A 13 13.20 -10.25 -0.17
C ARG A 13 13.22 -10.52 -1.68
N TRP A 14 13.59 -9.55 -2.51
CA TRP A 14 13.77 -9.82 -3.94
C TRP A 14 14.98 -10.72 -4.18
N GLU A 15 15.94 -10.79 -3.24
CA GLU A 15 17.17 -11.59 -3.34
C GLU A 15 17.88 -11.40 -4.69
N THR A 16 17.78 -10.19 -5.23
CA THR A 16 18.25 -9.84 -6.58
C THR A 16 19.39 -8.85 -6.45
N GLU A 17 20.58 -9.25 -6.93
CA GLU A 17 21.80 -8.43 -6.88
C GLU A 17 21.53 -7.04 -7.48
N GLY A 18 21.95 -5.99 -6.76
CA GLY A 18 21.73 -4.62 -7.19
C GLY A 18 20.45 -4.01 -6.66
N TRP A 19 19.48 -4.79 -6.15
CA TRP A 19 18.11 -4.35 -5.86
C TRP A 19 17.67 -4.44 -4.39
N SER A 20 18.60 -4.72 -3.47
CA SER A 20 18.31 -4.61 -2.03
C SER A 20 17.91 -3.18 -1.64
N TYR A 21 17.28 -3.01 -0.48
CA TYR A 21 16.88 -1.69 0.02
C TYR A 21 18.06 -0.72 0.08
N LYS A 22 19.21 -1.19 0.54
CA LYS A 22 20.45 -0.41 0.59
C LYS A 22 20.90 0.11 -0.78
N GLU A 23 20.61 -0.63 -1.84
CA GLU A 23 20.99 -0.27 -3.22
C GLU A 23 19.96 0.65 -3.89
N VAL A 24 18.69 0.58 -3.49
CA VAL A 24 17.61 1.42 -4.04
C VAL A 24 17.33 2.70 -3.24
N LEU A 25 17.59 2.73 -1.93
CA LEU A 25 17.43 3.91 -1.08
C LEU A 25 18.13 5.17 -1.65
N PRO A 26 19.36 5.11 -2.19
CA PRO A 26 20.00 6.26 -2.83
C PRO A 26 19.20 6.89 -3.98
N TYR A 27 18.40 6.09 -4.70
CA TYR A 27 17.54 6.60 -5.76
C TYR A 27 16.29 7.30 -5.20
N PHE A 28 15.70 6.78 -4.12
CA PHE A 28 14.65 7.50 -3.40
C PHE A 28 15.13 8.87 -2.89
N LEU A 29 16.33 8.92 -2.29
CA LEU A 29 16.94 10.16 -1.82
C LEU A 29 17.27 11.15 -2.96
N LYS A 30 17.53 10.65 -4.17
CA LYS A 30 17.73 11.49 -5.36
C LYS A 30 16.44 12.17 -5.82
N ILE A 31 15.32 11.45 -5.73
CA ILE A 31 14.02 11.90 -6.23
C ILE A 31 13.46 13.01 -5.35
N GLU A 32 13.57 12.84 -4.03
CA GLU A 32 12.82 13.65 -3.09
C GLU A 32 13.43 15.03 -2.77
N ASP A 33 12.52 15.95 -2.46
CA ASP A 33 12.83 17.26 -1.92
C ASP A 33 12.02 17.48 -0.65
N MET A 34 12.55 17.02 0.48
CA MET A 34 11.85 17.04 1.77
C MET A 34 11.65 18.48 2.27
N LYS A 35 10.39 18.88 2.47
CA LYS A 35 10.01 20.20 3.01
C LYS A 35 9.45 20.16 4.42
N ILE A 36 9.28 18.96 4.98
CA ILE A 36 8.72 18.77 6.33
C ILE A 36 9.81 19.05 7.36
N ALA A 37 9.61 20.07 8.21
CA ALA A 37 10.66 20.66 9.04
C ALA A 37 11.33 19.67 10.02
N ASP A 38 10.57 18.72 10.58
CA ASP A 38 11.07 17.68 11.47
C ASP A 38 11.72 16.50 10.75
N LEU A 39 11.48 16.34 9.44
CA LEU A 39 12.04 15.27 8.62
C LEU A 39 13.20 15.73 7.71
N VAL A 40 13.36 17.04 7.49
CA VAL A 40 14.36 17.61 6.56
C VAL A 40 15.80 17.25 6.92
N ASN A 41 16.08 17.05 8.21
CA ASN A 41 17.39 16.69 8.73
C ASN A 41 17.50 15.19 9.06
N SER A 42 16.47 14.40 8.76
CA SER A 42 16.51 12.94 8.95
C SER A 42 17.53 12.31 8.01
N ALA A 43 18.30 11.35 8.51
CA ALA A 43 19.24 10.60 7.69
C ALA A 43 18.55 9.73 6.61
N TYR A 44 17.25 9.46 6.78
CA TYR A 44 16.40 8.74 5.82
C TYR A 44 15.81 9.64 4.72
N HIS A 45 16.08 10.95 4.76
CA HIS A 45 15.58 11.92 3.80
C HIS A 45 16.66 12.76 3.11
N SER A 46 16.28 13.41 2.01
CA SER A 46 17.10 14.37 1.30
C SER A 46 16.31 15.56 0.78
N THR A 47 17.05 16.59 0.35
CA THR A 47 16.52 17.83 -0.20
C THR A 47 17.14 18.12 -1.57
N GLY A 48 16.44 18.93 -2.37
CA GLY A 48 16.92 19.35 -3.69
C GLY A 48 16.73 18.33 -4.82
N GLY A 49 15.99 17.24 -4.57
CA GLY A 49 15.39 16.44 -5.64
C GLY A 49 14.30 17.22 -6.38
N TYR A 50 13.62 16.54 -7.30
CA TYR A 50 12.61 17.16 -8.16
C TYR A 50 11.18 16.91 -7.70
N LEU A 51 10.97 16.11 -6.65
CA LEU A 51 9.66 15.82 -6.07
C LEU A 51 9.53 16.43 -4.67
N PRO A 52 8.90 17.62 -4.52
CA PRO A 52 8.66 18.23 -3.23
C PRO A 52 7.74 17.36 -2.36
N LEU A 53 8.19 17.05 -1.15
CA LEU A 53 7.42 16.32 -0.15
C LEU A 53 7.00 17.27 0.97
N THR A 54 5.69 17.48 1.11
CA THR A 54 5.07 18.37 2.10
C THR A 54 4.02 17.61 2.90
N ARG A 55 3.62 18.17 4.04
CA ARG A 55 2.38 17.75 4.71
C ARG A 55 1.17 18.34 3.97
N THR A 56 0.08 17.59 3.93
CA THR A 56 -1.25 18.08 3.59
C THR A 56 -1.74 19.07 4.67
N LYS A 57 -2.76 19.88 4.37
CA LYS A 57 -3.31 20.81 5.38
C LYS A 57 -4.10 20.04 6.43
N ALA A 58 -3.85 20.28 7.72
CA ALA A 58 -4.57 19.64 8.81
C ALA A 58 -6.05 20.07 8.88
N THR A 59 -6.94 19.14 9.23
CA THR A 59 -8.32 19.43 9.67
C THR A 59 -8.40 19.30 11.20
N SER A 60 -9.59 19.22 11.80
CA SER A 60 -9.80 19.03 13.25
C SER A 60 -9.70 17.57 13.73
N LEU A 61 -9.84 16.60 12.82
CA LEU A 61 -9.75 15.16 13.08
C LEU A 61 -8.38 14.63 13.52
N PRO A 62 -7.23 15.27 13.21
CA PRO A 62 -5.93 14.84 13.70
C PRO A 62 -5.89 14.60 15.21
N ASN A 63 -6.55 15.43 16.02
CA ASN A 63 -6.55 15.29 17.48
C ASN A 63 -7.24 14.00 17.97
N VAL A 64 -8.21 13.46 17.24
CA VAL A 64 -8.89 12.21 17.61
C VAL A 64 -7.96 11.03 17.39
N TYR A 65 -7.36 10.96 16.20
CA TYR A 65 -6.43 9.91 15.85
C TYR A 65 -5.17 9.95 16.75
N GLU A 66 -4.71 11.13 17.22
CA GLU A 66 -3.56 11.25 18.13
C GLU A 66 -3.86 10.59 19.47
N ARG A 67 -5.06 10.82 20.00
CA ARG A 67 -5.50 10.17 21.24
C ARG A 67 -5.70 8.65 21.06
N VAL A 68 -6.11 8.20 19.87
CA VAL A 68 -6.17 6.75 19.55
C VAL A 68 -4.77 6.14 19.52
N VAL A 69 -3.79 6.83 18.93
CA VAL A 69 -2.36 6.43 18.96
C VAL A 69 -1.91 6.24 20.40
N GLU A 70 -2.16 7.23 21.26
CA GLU A 70 -1.77 7.20 22.68
C GLU A 70 -2.42 6.04 23.44
N GLU A 71 -3.72 5.85 23.27
CA GLU A 71 -4.48 4.82 24.00
C GLU A 71 -4.11 3.40 23.58
N LEU A 72 -3.91 3.17 22.28
CA LEU A 72 -3.51 1.87 21.75
C LEU A 72 -2.00 1.62 21.86
N GLY A 73 -1.23 2.61 22.32
CA GLY A 73 0.23 2.50 22.50
C GLY A 73 1.03 2.49 21.19
N TYR A 74 0.44 2.93 20.08
CA TYR A 74 1.18 3.12 18.83
C TYR A 74 2.08 4.35 18.93
N LYS A 75 3.06 4.44 18.02
CA LYS A 75 3.85 5.65 17.81
C LYS A 75 3.41 6.32 16.52
N THR A 76 3.51 7.64 16.48
CA THR A 76 3.55 8.36 15.22
C THR A 76 4.90 8.09 14.57
N VAL A 77 4.89 7.59 13.34
CA VAL A 77 6.11 7.19 12.61
C VAL A 77 6.20 7.86 11.25
N ASP A 78 7.44 8.03 10.78
CA ASP A 78 7.72 8.23 9.36
C ASP A 78 7.88 6.85 8.71
N VAL A 79 6.90 6.43 7.91
CA VAL A 79 6.90 5.11 7.25
C VAL A 79 7.98 4.94 6.20
N ASN A 80 8.69 6.03 5.83
CA ASN A 80 9.85 5.99 4.95
C ASN A 80 11.18 6.01 5.73
N GLY A 81 11.11 6.04 7.06
CA GLY A 81 12.22 6.15 7.99
C GLY A 81 12.69 4.80 8.55
N GLU A 82 13.05 4.79 9.83
CA GLU A 82 13.51 3.59 10.54
C GLU A 82 12.36 2.62 10.86
N ASP A 83 11.31 3.14 11.48
CA ASP A 83 10.15 2.37 11.95
C ASP A 83 9.00 2.44 10.94
N HIS A 84 8.43 1.27 10.60
CA HIS A 84 7.35 1.16 9.60
C HIS A 84 5.99 0.78 10.22
N ILE A 85 5.96 0.50 11.52
CA ILE A 85 4.76 0.10 12.27
C ILE A 85 4.36 1.27 13.16
N GLY A 86 3.11 1.69 13.05
CA GLY A 86 2.59 2.85 13.75
C GLY A 86 1.66 3.66 12.88
N ILE A 87 1.28 4.82 13.40
CA ILE A 87 0.36 5.72 12.69
C ILE A 87 1.15 6.75 11.90
N PHE A 88 0.78 6.88 10.63
CA PHE A 88 1.36 7.76 9.65
C PHE A 88 0.28 8.70 9.11
N SER A 89 0.61 9.99 9.10
CA SER A 89 -0.24 11.13 8.73
C SER A 89 -1.25 11.57 9.80
N PHE A 90 -1.16 12.88 10.09
CA PHE A 90 -2.10 13.71 10.82
C PHE A 90 -2.36 14.98 10.01
N ALA A 91 -2.64 14.83 8.72
CA ALA A 91 -2.75 15.94 7.80
C ALA A 91 -3.86 15.70 6.77
N GLY A 92 -5.00 16.37 6.96
CA GLY A 92 -6.17 16.30 6.08
C GLY A 92 -7.31 15.48 6.68
N ASN A 93 -8.08 14.82 5.82
CA ASN A 93 -9.18 13.90 6.18
C ASN A 93 -8.70 12.44 6.26
N GLU A 94 -7.38 12.21 6.17
CA GLU A 94 -6.79 10.88 6.00
C GLU A 94 -5.79 10.56 7.12
N GLY A 95 -5.96 9.39 7.74
CA GLY A 95 -5.01 8.78 8.67
C GLY A 95 -4.61 7.39 8.16
N HIS A 96 -3.41 6.93 8.54
CA HIS A 96 -2.95 5.59 8.15
C HIS A 96 -2.34 4.87 9.34
N LEU A 97 -2.87 3.70 9.69
CA LEU A 97 -2.21 2.79 10.65
C LEU A 97 -1.54 1.67 9.87
N PHE A 98 -0.25 1.46 10.09
CA PHE A 98 0.50 0.33 9.57
C PHE A 98 0.75 -0.64 10.73
N ASP A 99 0.27 -1.88 10.61
CA ASP A 99 0.26 -2.82 11.72
C ASP A 99 0.51 -4.26 11.27
N LYS A 100 0.73 -5.14 12.24
CA LYS A 100 1.03 -6.55 12.04
C LYS A 100 -0.15 -7.45 12.36
N SER A 101 -0.29 -8.50 11.58
CA SER A 101 -1.19 -9.61 11.87
C SER A 101 -0.56 -10.53 12.90
N THR A 102 -1.37 -11.10 13.79
CA THR A 102 -0.95 -12.16 14.72
C THR A 102 -0.62 -13.48 14.02
N LYS A 103 -1.09 -13.64 12.77
CA LYS A 103 -0.76 -14.75 11.86
C LYS A 103 0.39 -14.40 10.91
N GLY A 104 0.88 -13.16 10.96
CA GLY A 104 2.03 -12.69 10.18
C GLY A 104 3.35 -13.27 10.69
N ASN A 105 4.42 -13.01 9.95
CA ASN A 105 5.75 -13.41 10.42
C ASN A 105 6.25 -12.42 11.48
N HIS A 106 6.21 -12.85 12.75
CA HIS A 106 6.57 -11.97 13.87
C HIS A 106 8.06 -11.59 13.93
N SER A 107 8.94 -12.35 13.25
CA SER A 107 10.36 -12.00 13.12
C SER A 107 10.64 -10.82 12.19
N LEU A 108 9.68 -10.46 11.33
CA LEU A 108 9.79 -9.32 10.42
C LEU A 108 9.34 -8.04 11.13
N LEU A 109 10.08 -6.94 11.00
CA LEU A 109 9.73 -5.65 11.61
C LEU A 109 8.84 -4.79 10.69
N TYR A 110 7.99 -5.41 9.88
CA TYR A 110 7.26 -4.76 8.79
C TYR A 110 5.75 -5.08 8.86
N PRO A 111 4.89 -4.18 8.36
CA PRO A 111 3.43 -4.32 8.49
C PRO A 111 2.86 -5.36 7.52
N ASP A 112 1.85 -6.10 7.97
CA ASP A 112 1.09 -7.06 7.17
C ASP A 112 -0.15 -6.42 6.53
N TYR A 113 -0.63 -5.31 7.09
CA TYR A 113 -1.74 -4.53 6.54
C TYR A 113 -1.63 -3.05 6.89
N GLN A 114 -2.40 -2.24 6.17
CA GLN A 114 -2.61 -0.82 6.45
C GLN A 114 -4.11 -0.57 6.65
N LEU A 115 -4.47 0.23 7.65
CA LEU A 115 -5.81 0.80 7.79
C LEU A 115 -5.76 2.25 7.30
N GLN A 116 -6.55 2.56 6.27
CA GLN A 116 -6.69 3.93 5.75
C GLN A 116 -8.00 4.52 6.25
N PHE A 117 -7.92 5.60 7.02
CA PHE A 117 -9.06 6.28 7.61
C PHE A 117 -9.47 7.42 6.70
N TYR A 118 -10.75 7.52 6.36
CA TYR A 118 -11.34 8.62 5.61
C TYR A 118 -12.51 9.17 6.40
N SER A 119 -12.51 10.48 6.61
CA SER A 119 -13.67 11.14 7.22
C SER A 119 -14.53 11.79 6.16
N GLY A 120 -15.84 11.52 6.23
CA GLY A 120 -16.84 11.90 5.24
C GLY A 120 -17.93 10.84 5.16
N THR A 121 -18.87 11.02 4.24
CA THR A 121 -20.07 10.18 4.09
C THR A 121 -20.01 9.35 2.81
N SER A 122 -20.81 8.28 2.74
CA SER A 122 -20.99 7.51 1.50
C SER A 122 -22.06 8.10 0.57
N LYS A 123 -22.49 9.35 0.80
CA LYS A 123 -23.55 10.03 0.02
C LYS A 123 -23.01 11.15 -0.86
N GLY A 124 -23.75 11.45 -1.93
CA GLY A 124 -23.53 12.62 -2.77
C GLY A 124 -22.13 12.66 -3.39
N ASN A 125 -21.46 13.82 -3.28
CA ASN A 125 -20.13 14.06 -3.86
C ASN A 125 -19.01 14.07 -2.81
N ASP A 126 -19.23 13.44 -1.65
CA ASP A 126 -18.21 13.39 -0.60
C ASP A 126 -17.05 12.44 -0.96
N VAL A 127 -15.91 12.57 -0.27
CA VAL A 127 -14.69 11.82 -0.55
C VAL A 127 -14.94 10.30 -0.54
N PRO A 128 -15.66 9.71 0.43
CA PRO A 128 -15.88 8.28 0.39
C PRO A 128 -16.83 7.81 -0.73
N ALA A 129 -17.88 8.57 -1.05
CA ALA A 129 -18.76 8.29 -2.18
C ALA A 129 -17.98 8.27 -3.52
N ASN A 130 -17.13 9.28 -3.74
CA ASN A 130 -16.28 9.34 -4.93
C ASN A 130 -15.18 8.26 -4.92
N THR A 131 -14.68 7.88 -3.75
CA THR A 131 -13.71 6.80 -3.58
C THR A 131 -14.31 5.46 -4.01
N GLY A 132 -15.57 5.21 -3.67
CA GLY A 132 -16.32 4.03 -4.11
C GLY A 132 -16.42 3.91 -5.64
N LEU A 133 -16.76 5.02 -6.31
CA LEU A 133 -16.77 5.09 -7.78
C LEU A 133 -15.36 4.91 -8.36
N THR A 134 -14.37 5.56 -7.76
CA THR A 134 -12.97 5.48 -8.20
C THR A 134 -12.49 4.04 -8.15
N PHE A 135 -12.74 3.31 -7.06
CA PHE A 135 -12.36 1.90 -6.91
C PHE A 135 -13.28 0.89 -7.59
N ASN A 136 -14.25 1.38 -8.39
CA ASN A 136 -15.14 0.54 -9.20
C ASN A 136 -15.88 -0.51 -8.36
N PHE A 137 -16.42 -0.09 -7.21
CA PHE A 137 -17.35 -0.91 -6.44
C PHE A 137 -18.60 -1.22 -7.29
N ASN A 138 -19.23 -2.36 -6.99
CA ASN A 138 -20.53 -2.68 -7.57
C ASN A 138 -21.56 -1.63 -7.15
N GLU A 139 -22.43 -1.21 -8.06
CA GLU A 139 -23.49 -0.22 -7.83
C GLU A 139 -24.37 -0.60 -6.64
N SER A 140 -24.74 -1.88 -6.51
CA SER A 140 -25.56 -2.35 -5.38
C SER A 140 -24.87 -2.18 -4.03
N VAL A 141 -23.53 -2.29 -3.99
CA VAL A 141 -22.74 -2.08 -2.77
C VAL A 141 -22.68 -0.60 -2.41
N LEU A 142 -22.52 0.27 -3.41
CA LEU A 142 -22.51 1.72 -3.21
C LEU A 142 -23.88 2.22 -2.73
N GLU A 143 -24.96 1.72 -3.32
CA GLU A 143 -26.33 2.05 -2.91
C GLU A 143 -26.60 1.62 -1.47
N GLU A 144 -26.19 0.41 -1.06
CA GLU A 144 -26.34 -0.05 0.31
C GLU A 144 -25.53 0.80 1.30
N ALA A 145 -24.27 1.08 0.97
CA ALA A 145 -23.42 1.94 1.78
C ALA A 145 -24.04 3.34 1.93
N ALA A 146 -24.54 3.94 0.84
CA ALA A 146 -25.19 5.24 0.86
C ALA A 146 -26.50 5.24 1.67
N ARG A 147 -27.29 4.15 1.59
CA ARG A 147 -28.55 3.98 2.34
C ARG A 147 -28.34 3.96 3.84
N ARG A 148 -27.26 3.30 4.29
CA ARG A 148 -26.89 3.19 5.71
C ARG A 148 -25.98 4.30 6.20
N SER A 149 -25.58 5.20 5.31
CA SER A 149 -24.62 6.25 5.62
C SER A 149 -25.25 7.33 6.50
N ASP A 150 -24.52 7.79 7.50
CA ASP A 150 -24.84 9.01 8.26
C ASP A 150 -24.05 10.21 7.70
N ASP A 151 -24.44 11.43 8.09
CA ASP A 151 -23.73 12.66 7.73
C ASP A 151 -22.37 12.80 8.46
N ASN A 152 -22.06 11.89 9.40
CA ASN A 152 -20.85 11.88 10.21
C ASN A 152 -20.20 10.49 10.27
N GLU A 153 -19.50 10.07 9.21
CA GLU A 153 -18.82 8.76 9.17
C GLU A 153 -17.30 8.85 9.12
N ILE A 154 -16.68 7.79 9.65
CA ILE A 154 -15.27 7.47 9.44
C ILE A 154 -15.22 6.11 8.77
N ILE A 155 -14.74 6.08 7.54
CA ILE A 155 -14.59 4.85 6.78
C ILE A 155 -13.14 4.41 6.90
N ILE A 156 -12.96 3.18 7.37
CA ILE A 156 -11.63 2.60 7.58
C ILE A 156 -11.47 1.47 6.58
N PHE A 157 -10.59 1.64 5.60
CA PHE A 157 -10.29 0.63 4.59
C PHE A 157 -9.08 -0.21 5.01
N PRO A 158 -9.26 -1.50 5.29
CA PRO A 158 -8.14 -2.43 5.43
C PRO A 158 -7.52 -2.73 4.07
N MET A 159 -6.22 -2.51 3.95
CA MET A 159 -5.42 -2.85 2.79
C MET A 159 -4.43 -3.94 3.17
N LEU A 160 -4.54 -5.09 2.49
CA LEU A 160 -3.62 -6.21 2.67
C LEU A 160 -2.26 -5.89 2.05
N PHE A 161 -1.19 -6.12 2.81
CA PHE A 161 0.16 -6.19 2.26
C PHE A 161 0.61 -7.63 2.08
N HIS A 162 1.59 -7.80 1.19
CA HIS A 162 2.21 -9.09 0.90
C HIS A 162 1.21 -10.21 0.55
N PRO A 163 0.22 -9.98 -0.35
CA PRO A 163 -0.78 -10.98 -0.69
C PRO A 163 -0.13 -12.25 -1.24
N LYS A 164 -0.64 -13.41 -0.82
CA LYS A 164 -0.26 -14.72 -1.35
C LYS A 164 -1.03 -15.06 -2.63
N SER A 165 -2.22 -14.49 -2.81
CA SER A 165 -3.00 -14.60 -4.04
C SER A 165 -2.22 -14.01 -5.22
N ILE A 166 -2.11 -14.78 -6.31
CA ILE A 166 -1.42 -14.37 -7.54
C ILE A 166 -2.39 -14.46 -8.72
N GLY A 167 -2.46 -13.38 -9.49
CA GLY A 167 -3.22 -13.29 -10.72
C GLY A 167 -2.41 -13.61 -11.99
N SER A 168 -3.07 -13.45 -13.14
CA SER A 168 -2.45 -13.57 -14.45
C SER A 168 -2.99 -12.53 -15.43
N MET A 169 -2.15 -12.18 -16.40
CA MET A 169 -2.51 -11.34 -17.54
C MET A 169 -2.08 -12.06 -18.82
N LYS A 170 -3.00 -12.22 -19.77
CA LYS A 170 -2.76 -12.92 -21.03
C LYS A 170 -3.29 -12.11 -22.20
N LEU A 171 -2.63 -12.23 -23.35
CA LEU A 171 -3.17 -11.71 -24.60
C LEU A 171 -4.50 -12.43 -24.90
N LYS A 172 -5.52 -11.65 -25.27
CA LYS A 172 -6.81 -12.19 -25.72
C LYS A 172 -6.73 -12.69 -27.17
N SER A 173 -5.99 -11.98 -28.01
CA SER A 173 -5.80 -12.28 -29.42
C SER A 173 -4.41 -11.83 -29.88
N LYS A 174 -4.16 -11.90 -31.20
CA LYS A 174 -2.93 -11.35 -31.82
C LYS A 174 -3.04 -9.85 -32.14
N ASP A 175 -4.24 -9.26 -32.04
CA ASP A 175 -4.45 -7.84 -32.26
C ASP A 175 -3.90 -7.05 -31.04
N PRO A 176 -2.91 -6.16 -31.21
CA PRO A 176 -2.36 -5.38 -30.09
C PRO A 176 -3.34 -4.34 -29.51
N PHE A 177 -4.47 -4.06 -30.17
CA PHE A 177 -5.50 -3.14 -29.68
C PHE A 177 -6.58 -3.84 -28.85
N ASP A 178 -6.63 -5.17 -28.85
CA ASP A 178 -7.53 -5.91 -27.98
C ASP A 178 -7.08 -5.80 -26.51
N HIS A 179 -8.01 -5.45 -25.62
CA HIS A 179 -7.74 -5.48 -24.18
C HIS A 179 -7.33 -6.89 -23.73
N PRO A 180 -6.28 -7.01 -22.88
CA PRO A 180 -5.83 -8.30 -22.40
C PRO A 180 -6.87 -8.95 -21.48
N LEU A 181 -6.79 -10.27 -21.34
CA LEU A 181 -7.48 -10.99 -20.29
C LEU A 181 -6.73 -10.77 -18.98
N ILE A 182 -7.35 -10.09 -18.02
CA ILE A 182 -6.80 -9.83 -16.70
C ILE A 182 -7.61 -10.64 -15.69
N ASN A 183 -6.95 -11.56 -14.99
CA ASN A 183 -7.53 -12.26 -13.86
C ASN A 183 -6.66 -11.99 -12.62
N PRO A 184 -7.01 -11.02 -11.77
CA PRO A 184 -6.25 -10.70 -10.57
C PRO A 184 -6.25 -11.84 -9.54
N ASN A 185 -7.27 -12.71 -9.57
CA ASN A 185 -7.41 -13.86 -8.67
C ASN A 185 -7.33 -13.48 -7.18
N TYR A 186 -7.91 -12.32 -6.83
CA TYR A 186 -7.91 -11.79 -5.46
C TYR A 186 -8.53 -12.78 -4.48
N LEU A 187 -7.94 -12.88 -3.28
CA LEU A 187 -8.44 -13.69 -2.16
C LEU A 187 -8.59 -15.19 -2.48
N SER A 188 -7.84 -15.68 -3.48
CA SER A 188 -7.77 -17.12 -3.81
C SER A 188 -6.98 -17.92 -2.76
N GLN A 189 -6.16 -17.25 -1.96
CA GLN A 189 -5.49 -17.82 -0.80
C GLN A 189 -6.23 -17.43 0.48
N GLN A 190 -6.57 -18.42 1.30
CA GLN A 190 -7.33 -18.20 2.55
C GLN A 190 -6.55 -17.33 3.56
N ASP A 191 -5.23 -17.42 3.57
CA ASP A 191 -4.38 -16.63 4.48
C ASP A 191 -4.56 -15.12 4.26
N ASP A 192 -4.80 -14.68 3.03
CA ASP A 192 -5.07 -13.28 2.71
C ASP A 192 -6.37 -12.80 3.38
N VAL A 193 -7.39 -13.65 3.40
CA VAL A 193 -8.68 -13.39 4.06
C VAL A 193 -8.50 -13.33 5.58
N TYR A 194 -7.72 -14.24 6.16
CA TYR A 194 -7.46 -14.24 7.60
C TYR A 194 -6.78 -12.97 8.09
N ILE A 195 -5.81 -12.44 7.34
CA ILE A 195 -5.15 -11.16 7.68
C ILE A 195 -6.16 -10.01 7.61
N LEU A 196 -7.04 -10.00 6.61
CA LEU A 196 -8.09 -8.99 6.50
C LEU A 196 -9.12 -9.06 7.64
N ILE A 197 -9.51 -10.26 8.08
CA ILE A 197 -10.38 -10.42 9.27
C ILE A 197 -9.69 -9.84 10.51
N GLU A 198 -8.39 -10.10 10.72
CA GLU A 198 -7.65 -9.50 11.84
C GLU A 198 -7.59 -7.97 11.75
N ALA A 199 -7.43 -7.43 10.54
CA ALA A 199 -7.49 -5.99 10.32
C ALA A 199 -8.88 -5.42 10.67
N VAL A 200 -9.98 -6.16 10.41
CA VAL A 200 -11.33 -5.79 10.88
C VAL A 200 -11.40 -5.84 12.42
N ARG A 201 -10.83 -6.86 13.06
CA ARG A 201 -10.75 -6.92 14.54
C ARG A 201 -9.99 -5.72 15.11
N LYS A 202 -8.93 -5.27 14.44
CA LYS A 202 -8.21 -4.04 14.80
C LYS A 202 -9.10 -2.79 14.69
N VAL A 203 -9.91 -2.69 13.64
CA VAL A 203 -10.91 -1.60 13.50
C VAL A 203 -11.88 -1.61 14.68
N GLN A 204 -12.37 -2.77 15.10
CA GLN A 204 -13.26 -2.88 16.26
C GLN A 204 -12.58 -2.41 17.55
N MET A 205 -11.32 -2.79 17.78
CA MET A 205 -10.54 -2.27 18.91
C MET A 205 -10.42 -0.74 18.87
N ILE A 206 -10.19 -0.16 17.69
CA ILE A 206 -10.13 1.31 17.53
C ILE A 206 -11.47 1.95 17.93
N THR A 207 -12.60 1.39 17.50
CA THR A 207 -13.92 1.93 17.86
C THR A 207 -14.22 1.86 19.36
N GLN A 208 -13.57 0.97 20.10
CA GLN A 208 -13.70 0.84 21.55
C GLN A 208 -12.83 1.82 22.34
N THR A 209 -11.94 2.55 21.68
CA THR A 209 -11.08 3.53 22.36
C THR A 209 -11.88 4.71 22.90
N LYS A 210 -11.42 5.33 23.99
CA LYS A 210 -12.08 6.47 24.62
C LYS A 210 -12.38 7.62 23.64
N PRO A 211 -11.49 8.03 22.72
CA PRO A 211 -11.80 9.08 21.74
C PRO A 211 -12.97 8.74 20.82
N PHE A 212 -13.07 7.50 20.35
CA PHE A 212 -14.18 7.05 19.50
C PHE A 212 -15.47 6.88 20.31
N GLN A 213 -15.38 6.36 21.53
CA GLN A 213 -16.53 6.23 22.44
C GLN A 213 -17.10 7.59 22.85
N GLU A 214 -16.27 8.60 23.09
CA GLU A 214 -16.70 9.98 23.39
C GLU A 214 -17.46 10.62 22.22
N MET A 215 -17.18 10.19 20.99
CA MET A 215 -17.91 10.61 19.78
C MET A 215 -19.20 9.81 19.56
N GLY A 216 -19.48 8.78 20.38
CA GLY A 216 -20.59 7.86 20.16
C GLY A 216 -20.40 6.98 18.92
N ALA A 217 -19.16 6.74 18.50
CA ALA A 217 -18.87 5.95 17.31
C ALA A 217 -19.36 4.51 17.49
N THR A 218 -20.09 4.00 16.50
CA THR A 218 -20.54 2.62 16.43
C THR A 218 -20.13 2.01 15.09
N LEU A 219 -19.92 0.70 15.06
CA LEU A 219 -19.63 0.00 13.82
C LEU A 219 -20.93 -0.10 13.00
N ASN A 220 -20.90 0.42 11.77
CA ASN A 220 -22.04 0.26 10.87
C ASN A 220 -22.11 -1.21 10.40
N ARG A 221 -23.32 -1.80 10.45
CA ARG A 221 -23.56 -3.11 9.87
C ARG A 221 -23.72 -2.96 8.37
N LEU A 222 -22.80 -3.54 7.60
CA LEU A 222 -22.90 -3.66 6.15
C LEU A 222 -23.56 -4.99 5.80
N ASP A 223 -24.68 -4.98 5.09
CA ASP A 223 -25.30 -6.23 4.62
C ASP A 223 -25.15 -6.35 3.10
N TYR A 224 -24.61 -7.48 2.63
CA TYR A 224 -24.80 -7.89 1.24
C TYR A 224 -26.10 -8.69 1.18
N GLU A 225 -27.21 -8.01 0.88
CA GLU A 225 -28.56 -8.58 0.92
C GLU A 225 -28.64 -9.94 0.19
N GLY A 226 -29.18 -10.94 0.88
CA GLY A 226 -29.36 -12.30 0.37
C GLY A 226 -28.11 -13.16 0.29
N VAL A 227 -26.91 -12.63 0.59
CA VAL A 227 -25.64 -13.36 0.50
C VAL A 227 -24.96 -13.51 1.86
N CYS A 228 -24.67 -12.41 2.55
CA CYS A 228 -23.95 -12.44 3.84
C CYS A 228 -24.87 -12.21 5.04
N ASP A 229 -26.12 -11.83 4.81
CA ASP A 229 -27.12 -11.45 5.83
C ASP A 229 -27.64 -12.63 6.67
N ARG A 230 -27.40 -13.86 6.22
CA ARG A 230 -27.78 -15.10 6.92
C ARG A 230 -26.80 -15.50 8.02
N GLU A 231 -25.59 -14.96 7.97
CA GLU A 231 -24.54 -15.29 8.93
C GLU A 231 -24.75 -14.51 10.24
N GLU A 232 -24.29 -15.07 11.36
CA GLU A 232 -24.30 -14.37 12.64
C GLU A 232 -23.45 -13.11 12.53
N PHE A 233 -24.06 -11.96 12.81
CA PHE A 233 -23.36 -10.68 12.79
C PHE A 233 -22.11 -10.73 13.67
N ASP A 234 -21.02 -10.17 13.16
CA ASP A 234 -19.72 -10.13 13.82
C ASP A 234 -18.96 -11.48 13.95
N SER A 235 -19.51 -12.57 13.40
CA SER A 235 -18.75 -13.83 13.27
C SER A 235 -17.64 -13.74 12.22
N ASP A 236 -16.62 -14.61 12.31
CA ASP A 236 -15.57 -14.69 11.29
C ASP A 236 -16.13 -15.07 9.91
N VAL A 237 -17.21 -15.87 9.87
CA VAL A 237 -17.89 -16.28 8.63
C VAL A 237 -18.58 -15.09 7.97
N TYR A 238 -19.25 -14.25 8.77
CA TYR A 238 -19.85 -13.01 8.31
C TYR A 238 -18.78 -12.07 7.70
N TRP A 239 -17.66 -11.87 8.39
CA TRP A 239 -16.58 -11.01 7.89
C TRP A 239 -15.90 -11.57 6.66
N GLU A 240 -15.64 -12.88 6.59
CA GLU A 240 -15.11 -13.52 5.38
C GLU A 240 -16.04 -13.28 4.18
N CYS A 241 -17.35 -13.49 4.36
CA CYS A 241 -18.33 -13.24 3.31
C CYS A 241 -18.25 -11.80 2.80
N LEU A 242 -18.29 -10.81 3.70
CA LEU A 242 -18.16 -9.41 3.32
C LEU A 242 -16.83 -9.11 2.63
N ILE A 243 -15.70 -9.59 3.16
CA ILE A 243 -14.38 -9.38 2.57
C ILE A 243 -14.35 -9.90 1.12
N ARG A 244 -14.92 -11.06 0.85
CA ARG A 244 -14.93 -11.65 -0.50
C ARG A 244 -15.81 -10.89 -1.49
N HIS A 245 -16.85 -10.21 -1.02
CA HIS A 245 -17.80 -9.49 -1.88
C HIS A 245 -17.53 -7.97 -1.97
N TYR A 246 -16.88 -7.38 -0.97
CA TYR A 246 -16.58 -5.94 -0.90
C TYR A 246 -15.13 -5.60 -1.25
N ALA A 247 -14.22 -6.58 -1.35
CA ALA A 247 -12.84 -6.29 -1.71
C ALA A 247 -12.74 -5.68 -3.11
N VAL A 248 -12.00 -4.57 -3.19
CA VAL A 248 -11.71 -3.85 -4.42
C VAL A 248 -10.20 -3.68 -4.62
N THR A 249 -9.81 -3.32 -5.83
CA THR A 249 -8.40 -3.03 -6.14
C THR A 249 -8.03 -1.61 -5.74
N ALA A 250 -6.84 -1.44 -5.14
CA ALA A 250 -6.23 -0.12 -4.94
C ALA A 250 -5.52 0.41 -6.22
N TYR A 251 -5.76 -0.20 -7.38
CA TYR A 251 -5.10 0.09 -8.65
C TYR A 251 -3.56 0.03 -8.59
N HIS A 252 -3.05 -0.97 -7.88
CA HIS A 252 -1.61 -1.26 -7.82
C HIS A 252 -1.22 -2.59 -8.53
N PRO A 253 -1.62 -2.86 -9.79
CA PRO A 253 -1.16 -4.05 -10.51
C PRO A 253 0.34 -3.93 -10.83
N THR A 254 1.10 -4.95 -10.43
CA THR A 254 2.57 -5.00 -10.55
C THR A 254 3.03 -6.43 -10.85
N CYS A 255 4.36 -6.64 -10.90
CA CYS A 255 4.98 -7.97 -10.88
C CYS A 255 4.76 -8.91 -12.08
N THR A 256 4.28 -8.41 -13.22
CA THR A 256 4.02 -9.23 -14.41
C THR A 256 5.27 -9.56 -15.22
N CYS A 257 6.37 -8.83 -15.05
CA CYS A 257 7.65 -9.00 -15.74
C CYS A 257 8.83 -9.05 -14.77
N ARG A 258 8.72 -9.89 -13.72
CA ARG A 258 9.65 -9.93 -12.57
C ARG A 258 11.13 -9.91 -12.96
N ILE A 259 11.90 -9.13 -12.20
CA ILE A 259 13.36 -9.10 -12.27
C ILE A 259 13.99 -10.32 -11.61
N GLY A 260 15.12 -10.81 -12.12
CA GLY A 260 15.91 -11.83 -11.43
C GLY A 260 17.09 -12.40 -12.18
N GLY A 261 17.63 -13.50 -11.63
CA GLY A 261 18.68 -14.27 -12.27
C GLY A 261 18.18 -14.97 -13.54
N THR A 262 19.06 -15.19 -14.51
CA THR A 262 18.71 -15.85 -15.80
C THR A 262 18.27 -17.30 -15.64
N ASN A 263 18.61 -17.94 -14.52
CA ASN A 263 18.20 -19.30 -14.17
C ASN A 263 16.86 -19.36 -13.41
N ASP A 264 16.32 -18.21 -12.97
CA ASP A 264 15.00 -18.16 -12.34
C ASP A 264 13.91 -18.18 -13.41
N GLN A 265 13.12 -19.26 -13.42
CA GLN A 265 12.05 -19.48 -14.39
C GLN A 265 10.92 -18.44 -14.27
N THR A 266 10.75 -17.84 -13.10
CA THR A 266 9.72 -16.82 -12.84
C THR A 266 10.13 -15.43 -13.34
N SER A 267 11.40 -15.25 -13.72
CA SER A 267 11.94 -13.96 -14.18
C SER A 267 11.73 -13.72 -15.67
N VAL A 268 11.56 -12.45 -16.02
CA VAL A 268 11.39 -11.95 -17.39
C VAL A 268 12.55 -11.04 -17.78
N VAL A 269 13.09 -10.27 -16.83
CA VAL A 269 14.24 -9.39 -17.03
C VAL A 269 15.38 -9.71 -16.07
N ASP A 270 16.61 -9.46 -16.50
CA ASP A 270 17.82 -9.64 -15.69
C ASP A 270 18.02 -8.49 -14.68
N THR A 271 19.09 -8.54 -13.87
CA THR A 271 19.42 -7.51 -12.88
C THR A 271 19.68 -6.12 -13.48
N LYS A 272 19.88 -6.03 -14.81
CA LYS A 272 20.03 -4.79 -15.58
C LYS A 272 18.73 -4.39 -16.29
N LEU A 273 17.60 -5.01 -15.95
CA LEU A 273 16.28 -4.83 -16.55
C LEU A 273 16.21 -5.25 -18.03
N SER A 274 17.16 -6.04 -18.51
CA SER A 274 17.21 -6.50 -19.89
C SER A 274 16.39 -7.78 -20.04
N TYR A 275 15.54 -7.83 -21.06
CA TYR A 275 14.88 -9.07 -21.43
C TYR A 275 15.93 -10.06 -21.95
N PHE A 276 15.97 -11.26 -21.37
CA PHE A 276 17.02 -12.24 -21.67
C PHE A 276 16.53 -13.46 -22.47
N LYS A 277 15.22 -13.56 -22.77
CA LYS A 277 14.62 -14.71 -23.46
C LYS A 277 14.54 -14.51 -24.99
N GLY A 278 15.65 -14.10 -25.62
CA GLY A 278 15.82 -14.17 -27.08
C GLY A 278 15.69 -12.85 -27.87
N ILE A 279 15.36 -11.72 -27.23
CA ILE A 279 15.37 -10.39 -27.87
C ILE A 279 16.51 -9.56 -27.28
N ARG A 280 17.37 -9.01 -28.13
CA ARG A 280 18.46 -8.11 -27.72
C ARG A 280 17.98 -6.67 -27.66
N ASN A 281 18.66 -5.84 -26.86
CA ASN A 281 18.39 -4.39 -26.74
C ASN A 281 16.96 -4.03 -26.30
N LEU A 282 16.30 -4.92 -25.56
CA LEU A 282 14.98 -4.69 -24.98
C LEU A 282 15.09 -4.65 -23.46
N ARG A 283 14.49 -3.62 -22.84
CA ARG A 283 14.38 -3.48 -21.38
C ARG A 283 12.94 -3.18 -20.97
N ILE A 284 12.61 -3.54 -19.73
CA ILE A 284 11.32 -3.21 -19.10
C ILE A 284 11.63 -2.42 -17.82
N ALA A 285 11.04 -1.25 -17.64
CA ALA A 285 11.40 -0.31 -16.57
C ALA A 285 10.17 0.38 -15.97
N ASP A 286 9.22 -0.43 -15.49
CA ASP A 286 8.01 0.01 -14.80
C ASP A 286 7.70 -0.93 -13.63
N ALA A 287 6.52 -0.80 -13.01
CA ALA A 287 6.13 -1.59 -11.85
C ALA A 287 6.00 -3.11 -12.12
N SER A 288 5.94 -3.53 -13.39
CA SER A 288 5.90 -4.96 -13.75
C SER A 288 7.16 -5.71 -13.31
N VAL A 289 8.30 -5.04 -13.14
CA VAL A 289 9.57 -5.71 -12.81
C VAL A 289 9.72 -6.03 -11.33
N MET A 290 8.90 -5.43 -10.46
CA MET A 290 8.88 -5.74 -9.03
C MET A 290 8.65 -7.25 -8.83
N ARG A 291 9.34 -7.91 -7.90
CA ARG A 291 9.03 -9.34 -7.62
C ARG A 291 7.72 -9.52 -6.86
N HIS A 292 7.47 -8.59 -5.95
CA HIS A 292 6.28 -8.51 -5.11
C HIS A 292 5.84 -7.06 -4.99
N VAL A 293 4.54 -6.84 -4.79
CA VAL A 293 4.01 -5.50 -4.50
C VAL A 293 4.58 -5.00 -3.17
N THR A 294 4.90 -3.72 -3.13
CA THR A 294 5.45 -3.03 -1.95
C THR A 294 4.39 -2.76 -0.89
N SER A 295 4.76 -2.68 0.38
CA SER A 295 3.91 -2.24 1.48
C SER A 295 3.63 -0.74 1.42
N GLY A 296 2.72 -0.35 0.53
CA GLY A 296 2.30 1.03 0.28
C GLY A 296 2.00 1.29 -1.19
N ASN A 297 1.88 2.56 -1.56
CA ASN A 297 1.60 2.96 -2.94
C ASN A 297 2.77 2.66 -3.88
N THR A 298 2.46 2.23 -5.11
CA THR A 298 3.47 1.78 -6.08
C THR A 298 4.12 2.90 -6.89
N ASN A 299 3.69 4.16 -6.69
CA ASN A 299 4.20 5.30 -7.44
C ASN A 299 5.68 5.57 -7.19
N ALA A 300 6.10 5.78 -5.93
CA ALA A 300 7.49 6.05 -5.60
C ALA A 300 8.42 4.88 -6.01
N PRO A 301 8.09 3.61 -5.72
CA PRO A 301 8.86 2.46 -6.20
C PRO A 301 9.02 2.43 -7.73
N THR A 302 7.98 2.82 -8.49
CA THR A 302 8.04 2.87 -9.95
C THR A 302 8.98 3.96 -10.45
N ILE A 303 8.95 5.16 -9.84
CA ILE A 303 9.88 6.25 -10.18
C ILE A 303 11.32 5.83 -9.86
N MET A 304 11.55 5.16 -8.72
CA MET A 304 12.86 4.60 -8.37
C MET A 304 13.38 3.62 -9.42
N ILE A 305 12.54 2.70 -9.89
CA ILE A 305 12.89 1.75 -10.95
C ILE A 305 13.29 2.51 -12.23
N ALA A 306 12.51 3.53 -12.62
CA ALA A 306 12.80 4.33 -13.80
C ALA A 306 14.12 5.12 -13.70
N GLU A 307 14.40 5.72 -12.54
CA GLU A 307 15.65 6.43 -12.27
C GLU A 307 16.88 5.52 -12.36
N LYS A 308 16.77 4.33 -11.76
CA LYS A 308 17.82 3.33 -11.83
C LYS A 308 17.99 2.75 -13.23
N ALA A 309 16.89 2.55 -13.96
CA ALA A 309 16.93 2.14 -15.36
C ALA A 309 17.68 3.18 -16.22
N ALA A 310 17.42 4.48 -16.01
CA ALA A 310 18.11 5.54 -16.71
C ALA A 310 19.64 5.51 -16.48
N ASP A 311 20.07 5.25 -15.25
CA ASP A 311 21.48 5.07 -14.90
C ASP A 311 22.10 3.84 -15.57
N LEU A 312 21.39 2.70 -15.56
CA LEU A 312 21.82 1.46 -16.21
C LEU A 312 21.89 1.58 -17.75
N ILE A 313 21.05 2.41 -18.36
CA ILE A 313 21.07 2.68 -19.81
C ILE A 313 22.21 3.62 -20.17
N ARG A 314 22.44 4.65 -19.35
CA ARG A 314 23.46 5.68 -19.60
C ARG A 314 24.86 5.26 -19.14
N GLY A 315 24.98 4.16 -18.39
CA GLY A 315 26.23 3.74 -17.77
C GLY A 315 26.72 4.74 -16.72
N LYS A 316 25.81 5.34 -15.96
CA LYS A 316 26.10 6.35 -14.94
C LYS A 316 25.74 5.85 -13.55
N ASP A 317 26.37 6.43 -12.54
CA ASP A 317 25.98 6.28 -11.14
C ASP A 317 25.68 7.68 -10.60
N THR A 318 24.43 8.11 -10.76
CA THR A 318 23.98 9.45 -10.35
C THR A 318 23.69 9.54 -8.86
N VAL A 319 23.79 8.42 -8.14
CA VAL A 319 23.44 8.33 -6.72
C VAL A 319 24.65 8.14 -5.79
N ILE A 320 25.88 8.26 -6.30
CA ILE A 320 27.14 8.13 -5.53
C ILE A 320 27.11 8.96 -4.23
N LYS A 321 26.64 10.22 -4.29
CA LYS A 321 26.62 11.10 -3.12
C LYS A 321 25.68 10.56 -2.02
N TYR A 322 24.54 10.00 -2.41
CA TYR A 322 23.56 9.45 -1.48
C TYR A 322 24.02 8.12 -0.89
N ARG A 323 24.75 7.29 -1.65
CA ARG A 323 25.40 6.08 -1.13
C ARG A 323 26.36 6.39 0.02
N LYS A 324 27.02 7.56 0.00
CA LYS A 324 27.88 8.01 1.11
C LYS A 324 27.05 8.47 2.31
N GLN A 325 25.95 9.19 2.09
CA GLN A 325 25.03 9.64 3.14
C GLN A 325 24.50 8.46 3.96
N ILE A 326 24.07 7.38 3.30
CA ILE A 326 23.41 6.26 3.98
C ILE A 326 24.36 5.27 4.67
N LYS A 327 25.69 5.46 4.60
CA LYS A 327 26.66 4.52 5.19
C LYS A 327 26.50 4.34 6.71
N GLN A 328 25.94 5.34 7.38
CA GLN A 328 25.76 5.34 8.84
C GLN A 328 24.38 4.81 9.26
N LEU A 329 23.47 4.57 8.31
CA LEU A 329 22.15 4.02 8.59
C LEU A 329 22.27 2.54 8.94
N ARG A 330 21.44 2.09 9.89
CA ARG A 330 21.22 0.68 10.17
C ARG A 330 20.31 0.10 9.10
N LEU A 331 20.89 -0.27 7.96
CA LEU A 331 20.24 -0.90 6.80
C LEU A 331 20.42 -2.42 6.83
#